data_AF-A0A7C2WKD4-F1
#
_entry.id   AF-A0A7C2WKD4-F1
#
_cell.length_a   1.000
_cell.length_b   1.000
_cell.length_c   1.000
_cell.angle_alpha   90.00
_cell.angle_beta   90.00
_cell.angle_gamma   90.00
#
_symmetry.space_group_name_H-M   'P 1'
#
loop_
_entity.id
_entity.type
_entity.pdbx_description
1 polymer ?
#
loop_
_entity_poly.entity_id
_entity_poly.type
_entity_poly.pdbx_seq_one_letter_code
_entity_poly.pdbx_strand_id
1 'polypeptide(L)'
;MSAQFLENGTLGLLAETRQGSDPAFLGGTLQIADTSPAAEILARAAEVQGLREAAAHAGAGPDASPPLAAAAIDFVLEGLYAQKKISRTEERTYTAAEPARRQPRAVEPLLERDLPPAVGKKKYYN
;
A
#
# COMPACT_ATOMS: atom_id res chain seq x y z
N MET A 1 -8.07 55.06 33.97
CA MET A 1 -7.95 53.74 34.61
C MET A 1 -7.94 52.74 33.47
N SER A 2 -6.75 52.46 32.95
CA SER A 2 -6.52 51.67 31.74
C SER A 2 -6.30 50.23 32.13
N ALA A 3 -7.12 49.31 31.62
CA ALA A 3 -6.83 47.87 31.67
C ALA A 3 -6.23 47.48 30.31
N GLN A 4 -5.08 46.85 30.39
CA GLN A 4 -4.15 46.51 29.33
C GLN A 4 -3.91 44.99 29.45
N PHE A 5 -3.79 44.30 28.31
CA PHE A 5 -3.34 42.90 28.11
C PHE A 5 -4.27 41.74 28.49
N LEU A 6 -4.67 40.95 27.48
CA LEU A 6 -4.00 39.68 27.14
C LEU A 6 -4.52 39.16 25.77
N GLU A 7 -3.69 39.27 24.74
CA GLU A 7 -3.70 38.36 23.60
C GLU A 7 -3.36 36.95 24.10
N ASN A 8 -4.12 35.93 23.68
CA ASN A 8 -3.58 34.59 23.51
C ASN A 8 -4.38 33.87 22.42
N GLY A 9 -3.69 33.70 21.29
CA GLY A 9 -4.16 33.00 20.11
C GLY A 9 -4.68 31.61 20.43
N THR A 10 -5.94 31.36 20.06
CA THR A 10 -6.45 29.99 19.92
C THR A 10 -6.19 29.52 18.49
N LEU A 11 -4.93 29.14 18.28
CA LEU A 11 -4.51 27.94 17.55
C LEU A 11 -5.36 27.55 16.34
N GLY A 12 -4.93 28.01 15.16
CA GLY A 12 -4.97 27.14 13.99
C GLY A 12 -4.00 25.99 14.23
N LEU A 13 -4.51 24.76 14.34
CA LEU A 13 -3.70 23.56 14.18
C LEU A 13 -4.55 22.35 13.78
N LEU A 14 -4.53 22.06 12.48
CA LEU A 14 -4.32 20.72 11.92
C LEU A 14 -5.20 19.59 12.49
N ALA A 15 -6.42 19.46 11.98
CA ALA A 15 -7.05 18.14 11.85
C ALA A 15 -6.77 17.58 10.45
N GLU A 16 -5.50 17.59 10.04
CA GLU A 16 -5.06 16.97 8.80
C GLU A 16 -3.85 16.10 9.09
N THR A 17 -4.09 14.89 9.61
CA THR A 17 -3.19 13.73 9.49
C THR A 17 -3.95 12.47 9.91
N ARG A 18 -4.72 11.90 8.98
CA ARG A 18 -4.81 10.44 8.89
C ARG A 18 -4.39 10.03 7.48
N GLN A 19 -3.17 10.43 7.12
CA GLN A 19 -2.40 9.71 6.13
C GLN A 19 -2.17 8.33 6.75
N GLY A 20 -2.93 7.33 6.28
CA GLY A 20 -2.74 5.95 6.70
C GLY A 20 -1.28 5.58 6.51
N SER A 21 -0.60 5.22 7.59
CA SER A 21 0.71 4.59 7.54
C SER A 21 0.50 3.19 6.98
N ASP A 22 0.36 3.09 5.65
CA ASP A 22 0.57 1.82 4.97
C ASP A 22 1.90 1.25 5.48
N PRO A 23 1.94 0.03 6.01
CA PRO A 23 3.21 -0.56 6.42
C PRO A 23 4.05 -0.72 5.16
N ALA A 24 4.99 0.20 4.97
CA ALA A 24 5.94 0.16 3.87
C ALA A 24 6.98 -0.91 4.20
N PHE A 25 6.84 -2.07 3.56
CA PHE A 25 7.86 -3.12 3.55
C PHE A 25 9.08 -2.59 2.81
N LEU A 26 10.04 -2.01 3.55
CA LEU A 26 11.23 -1.44 2.96
C LEU A 26 12.24 -2.56 2.63
N GLY A 27 12.18 -3.05 1.39
CA GLY A 27 13.35 -3.64 0.70
C GLY A 27 13.92 -4.96 1.23
N GLY A 28 13.12 -5.81 1.87
CA GLY A 28 13.54 -7.12 2.37
C GLY A 28 12.95 -8.31 1.60
N THR A 29 13.67 -9.43 1.61
CA THR A 29 13.17 -10.75 1.20
C THR A 29 12.99 -11.60 2.44
N LEU A 30 11.83 -12.25 2.58
CA LEU A 30 11.49 -13.08 3.74
C LEU A 30 11.10 -14.47 3.26
N GLN A 31 11.84 -15.50 3.68
CA GLN A 31 11.51 -16.90 3.40
C GLN A 31 10.97 -17.56 4.65
N ILE A 32 9.76 -18.10 4.57
CA ILE A 32 9.09 -18.81 5.67
C ILE A 32 8.43 -20.06 5.09
N ALA A 33 8.79 -21.25 5.55
CA ALA A 33 8.13 -22.48 5.10
C ALA A 33 6.75 -22.66 5.78
N ASP A 34 5.82 -23.34 5.11
CA ASP A 34 4.49 -23.67 5.65
C ASP A 34 4.55 -24.42 6.98
N THR A 35 5.63 -25.16 7.21
CA THR A 35 5.86 -26.00 8.39
C THR A 35 6.85 -25.38 9.38
N SER A 36 7.27 -24.13 9.16
CA SER A 36 8.20 -23.45 10.06
C SER A 36 7.57 -23.28 11.45
N PRO A 37 8.30 -23.58 12.54
CA PRO A 37 7.83 -23.35 13.89
C PRO A 37 7.68 -21.85 14.18
N ALA A 38 6.77 -21.49 15.08
CA ALA A 38 6.50 -20.09 15.42
C ALA A 38 7.74 -19.28 15.79
N ALA A 39 8.69 -19.90 16.51
CA ALA A 39 9.94 -19.24 16.89
C ALA A 39 10.80 -18.84 15.67
N GLU A 40 10.84 -19.67 14.63
CA GLU A 40 11.56 -19.38 13.39
C GLU A 40 10.86 -18.26 12.63
N ILE A 41 9.53 -18.35 12.47
CA ILE A 41 8.72 -17.29 11.83
C ILE A 41 8.99 -15.94 12.51
N LEU A 42 8.98 -15.92 13.84
CA LEU A 42 9.21 -14.72 14.64
C LEU A 42 10.63 -14.16 14.55
N ALA A 43 11.64 -15.02 14.37
CA ALA A 43 13.01 -14.61 14.16
C ALA A 43 13.19 -13.99 12.77
N ARG A 44 12.65 -14.64 11.73
CA ARG A 44 12.67 -14.16 10.35
C ARG A 44 11.91 -12.84 10.20
N ALA A 45 10.73 -12.74 10.81
CA ALA A 45 9.95 -11.51 10.78
C ALA A 45 10.63 -10.31 11.47
N ALA A 46 11.58 -10.55 12.38
CA ALA A 46 12.36 -9.49 13.01
C ALA A 46 13.42 -8.88 12.07
N GLU A 47 13.79 -9.59 10.99
CA GLU A 47 14.69 -9.08 9.94
C GLU A 47 13.98 -8.05 9.04
N VAL A 48 12.64 -8.00 9.07
CA VAL A 48 11.81 -7.12 8.24
C VAL A 48 11.23 -5.99 9.07
N GLN A 49 11.67 -4.76 8.79
CA GLN A 49 11.15 -3.56 9.44
C GLN A 49 9.64 -3.41 9.22
N GLY A 50 8.90 -3.10 10.29
CA GLY A 50 7.46 -2.80 10.21
C GLY A 50 6.53 -4.02 10.25
N LEU A 51 7.06 -5.25 10.09
CA LEU A 51 6.23 -6.45 10.00
C LEU A 51 5.62 -6.85 11.36
N ARG A 52 6.38 -6.74 12.45
CA ARG A 52 5.87 -7.03 13.80
C ARG A 52 4.86 -5.99 14.26
N GLU A 53 5.08 -4.73 13.91
CA GLU A 53 4.14 -3.65 14.17
C GLU A 53 2.84 -3.88 13.39
N ALA A 54 2.91 -4.28 12.12
CA ALA A 54 1.74 -4.64 11.33
C ALA A 54 0.97 -5.83 11.94
N ALA A 55 1.68 -6.85 12.42
CA ALA A 55 1.08 -7.98 13.13
C ALA A 55 0.39 -7.56 14.45
N ALA A 56 0.95 -6.59 15.16
CA ALA A 56 0.32 -6.02 16.35
C ALA A 56 -0.98 -5.27 16.03
N HIS A 57 -1.01 -4.50 14.94
CA HIS A 57 -2.24 -3.86 14.45
C HIS A 57 -3.29 -4.89 13.98
N ALA A 58 -2.86 -6.08 13.57
CA ALA A 58 -3.74 -7.20 13.21
C ALA A 58 -4.27 -8.00 14.42
N GLY A 59 -3.90 -7.64 15.65
CA GLY A 59 -4.43 -8.23 16.88
C GLY A 59 -3.43 -9.04 17.70
N ALA A 60 -2.20 -9.24 17.23
CA ALA A 60 -1.13 -9.86 18.01
C ALA A 60 -0.32 -8.79 18.77
N GLY A 61 -0.94 -8.23 19.82
CA GLY A 61 -0.31 -7.23 20.69
C GLY A 61 0.99 -7.72 21.36
N PRO A 62 1.67 -6.86 22.13
CA PRO A 62 2.99 -7.14 22.70
C PRO A 62 3.08 -8.44 23.51
N ASP A 63 1.98 -8.83 24.16
CA ASP A 63 1.89 -10.00 25.03
C ASP A 63 1.30 -11.24 24.31
N ALA A 64 1.15 -11.20 22.99
CA ALA A 64 0.63 -12.32 22.22
C ALA A 64 1.50 -13.58 22.39
N SER A 65 0.85 -14.73 22.49
CA SER A 65 1.57 -16.01 22.50
C SER A 65 2.37 -16.19 21.20
N PRO A 66 3.52 -16.88 21.22
CA PRO A 66 4.32 -17.06 20.00
C PRO A 66 3.55 -17.62 18.80
N PRO A 67 2.65 -18.63 18.96
CA PRO A 67 1.82 -19.10 17.86
C PRO A 67 0.85 -18.06 17.31
N LEU A 68 0.26 -17.24 18.19
CA LEU A 68 -0.66 -16.18 17.76
C LEU A 68 0.08 -15.08 16.99
N ALA A 69 1.28 -14.70 17.46
CA ALA A 69 2.12 -13.72 16.78
C ALA A 69 2.58 -14.22 15.40
N ALA A 70 2.97 -15.50 15.30
CA ALA A 70 3.30 -16.12 14.01
C ALA A 70 2.10 -16.15 13.05
N ALA A 71 0.91 -16.52 13.54
CA ALA A 71 -0.31 -16.52 12.72
C ALA A 71 -0.69 -15.10 12.24
N ALA A 72 -0.48 -14.08 13.07
CA ALA A 72 -0.72 -12.69 12.67
C ALA A 72 0.28 -12.21 11.61
N ILE A 73 1.54 -12.65 11.68
CA ILE A 73 2.54 -12.39 10.63
C ILE A 73 2.10 -13.02 9.31
N ASP A 74 1.70 -14.29 9.31
CA ASP A 74 1.18 -14.97 8.11
C ASP A 74 -0.03 -14.22 7.54
N PHE A 75 -0.98 -13.83 8.40
CA PHE A 75 -2.16 -13.07 8.00
C PHE A 75 -1.79 -11.74 7.32
N VAL A 76 -0.83 -11.01 7.88
CA VAL A 76 -0.36 -9.74 7.31
C VAL A 76 0.29 -9.97 5.94
N LEU A 77 1.19 -10.95 5.82
CA LEU A 77 1.87 -11.27 4.56
C LEU A 77 0.87 -11.66 3.46
N GLU A 78 -0.09 -12.52 3.77
CA GLU A 78 -1.15 -12.90 2.83
C GLU A 78 -2.06 -11.71 2.47
N GLY A 79 -2.39 -10.85 3.44
CA GLY A 79 -3.16 -9.63 3.20
C GLY A 79 -2.45 -8.62 2.30
N LEU A 80 -1.12 -8.53 2.39
CA LEU A 80 -0.31 -7.67 1.52
C LEU A 80 -0.16 -8.25 0.12
N TYR A 81 -0.03 -9.58 0.03
CA TYR A 81 -0.02 -10.28 -1.25
C TYR A 81 -1.36 -10.12 -1.98
N ALA A 82 -2.49 -10.27 -1.26
CA ALA A 82 -3.83 -10.04 -1.79
C ALA A 82 -4.03 -8.60 -2.31
N GLN A 83 -3.39 -7.62 -1.68
CA GLN A 83 -3.39 -6.22 -2.10
C GLN A 83 -2.32 -5.90 -3.18
N LYS A 84 -1.55 -6.89 -3.63
CA LYS A 84 -0.42 -6.74 -4.58
C LYS A 84 0.67 -5.77 -4.10
N LYS A 85 0.81 -5.61 -2.78
CA LYS A 85 1.85 -4.79 -2.13
C LYS A 85 3.19 -5.53 -2.00
N ILE A 86 3.16 -6.86 -2.08
CA ILE A 86 4.33 -7.74 -2.11
C ILE A 86 4.12 -8.86 -3.14
N SER A 87 5.20 -9.51 -3.59
CA SER A 87 5.16 -10.74 -4.37
C SER A 87 5.53 -11.96 -3.52
N ARG A 88 5.13 -13.15 -3.97
CA ARG A 88 5.40 -14.44 -3.32
C ARG A 88 5.79 -15.49 -4.36
N THR A 89 6.79 -16.33 -4.07
CA THR A 89 7.10 -17.54 -4.86
C THR A 89 6.42 -18.79 -4.29
N GLU A 90 6.45 -19.90 -5.04
CA GLU A 90 5.87 -21.18 -4.59
C GLU A 90 6.53 -21.70 -3.31
N GLU A 91 7.82 -21.41 -3.11
CA GLU A 91 8.60 -21.73 -1.90
C GLU A 91 8.37 -20.75 -0.73
N ARG A 92 7.28 -19.96 -0.76
CA ARG A 92 6.96 -18.94 0.26
C ARG A 92 8.09 -17.93 0.49
N THR A 93 8.75 -17.52 -0.58
CA THR A 93 9.63 -16.34 -0.54
C THR A 93 8.81 -15.10 -0.81
N TYR A 94 8.70 -14.21 0.17
CA TYR A 94 8.02 -12.93 0.08
C TYR A 94 9.02 -11.81 -0.24
N THR A 95 8.70 -10.97 -1.22
CA THR A 95 9.54 -9.84 -1.62
C THR A 95 8.71 -8.57 -1.70
N ALA A 96 9.21 -7.46 -1.16
CA ALA A 96 8.54 -6.16 -1.29
C ALA A 96 8.30 -5.82 -2.78
N ALA A 97 7.07 -5.42 -3.14
CA ALA A 97 6.82 -5.00 -4.52
C ALA A 97 7.53 -3.66 -4.76
N GLU A 98 8.18 -3.51 -5.93
CA GLU A 98 8.60 -2.18 -6.36
C GLU A 98 7.35 -1.28 -6.44
N PRO A 99 7.43 -0.02 -5.96
CA PRO A 99 6.31 0.90 -6.08
C PRO A 99 5.94 0.97 -7.55
N ALA A 100 4.69 0.59 -7.87
CA ALA A 100 4.21 0.54 -9.23
C ALA A 100 4.57 1.86 -9.92
N ARG A 101 5.55 1.83 -10.83
CA ARG A 101 5.75 2.90 -11.79
C ARG A 101 4.40 3.07 -12.44
N ARG A 102 3.69 4.16 -12.13
CA ARG A 102 2.45 4.52 -12.79
C ARG A 102 2.78 4.52 -14.28
N GLN A 103 2.45 3.45 -15.00
CA GLN A 103 2.46 3.51 -16.45
C GLN A 103 1.42 4.58 -16.78
N PRO A 104 1.77 5.63 -17.54
CA PRO A 104 0.76 6.50 -18.09
C PRO A 104 -0.19 5.61 -18.87
N ARG A 105 -1.46 5.59 -18.43
CA ARG A 105 -2.53 4.83 -19.07
C ARG A 105 -2.47 5.21 -20.55
N ALA A 106 -2.07 4.27 -21.42
CA ALA A 106 -2.14 4.50 -22.85
C ALA A 106 -3.60 4.79 -23.15
N VAL A 107 -3.88 6.04 -23.54
CA VAL A 107 -5.15 6.40 -24.13
C VAL A 107 -5.19 5.67 -25.45
N GLU A 108 -5.83 4.51 -25.49
CA GLU A 108 -6.23 3.87 -26.75
C GLU A 108 -6.99 4.94 -27.55
N PRO A 109 -6.50 5.38 -28.72
CA PRO A 109 -7.31 6.24 -29.57
C PRO A 109 -8.54 5.44 -29.96
N LEU A 110 -9.68 5.84 -29.40
CA LEU A 110 -11.01 5.35 -29.72
C LEU A 110 -11.13 5.16 -31.23
N LEU A 111 -11.17 3.88 -31.59
CA LEU A 111 -11.46 3.33 -32.90
C LEU A 111 -12.09 4.33 -33.85
N GLU A 112 -11.34 4.56 -34.91
CA GLU A 112 -11.74 4.81 -36.29
C GLU A 112 -12.84 3.81 -36.75
N ARG A 113 -14.02 3.88 -36.12
CA ARG A 113 -15.21 3.13 -36.49
C ARG A 113 -16.34 4.10 -36.78
N ASP A 114 -16.70 4.13 -38.06
CA ASP A 114 -18.01 4.51 -38.56
C ASP A 114 -18.30 6.01 -38.77
N LEU A 115 -17.44 6.68 -39.55
CA LEU A 115 -17.88 7.84 -40.33
C LEU A 115 -18.14 7.41 -41.79
N PRO A 116 -19.37 7.50 -42.31
CA PRO A 116 -19.65 7.23 -43.72
C PRO A 116 -18.92 8.25 -44.61
N PRO A 117 -18.52 7.89 -45.85
CA PRO A 117 -17.80 8.81 -46.73
C PRO A 117 -18.66 10.03 -47.01
N ALA A 118 -18.19 11.20 -46.57
CA ALA A 118 -18.87 12.47 -46.77
C ALA A 118 -19.02 12.76 -48.27
N VAL A 119 -20.26 12.63 -48.75
CA VAL A 119 -20.68 12.93 -50.11
C VAL A 119 -20.43 14.42 -50.43
N GLY A 120 -19.59 14.65 -51.45
CA GLY A 120 -19.78 15.70 -52.46
C GLY A 120 -19.66 17.16 -52.03
N LYS A 121 -18.45 17.72 -52.05
CA LYS A 121 -18.27 19.18 -52.18
C LYS A 121 -18.31 19.56 -53.67
N LYS A 122 -19.48 19.98 -54.17
CA LYS A 122 -19.60 20.67 -55.48
C LYS A 122 -18.86 22.00 -55.39
N LYS A 123 -17.86 22.18 -56.24
CA LYS A 123 -17.16 23.45 -56.41
C LYS A 123 -18.06 24.41 -57.18
N TYR A 124 -18.48 25.49 -56.54
CA TYR A 124 -19.05 26.64 -57.24
C TYR A 124 -17.90 27.45 -57.85
N TYR A 125 -17.90 27.60 -59.16
CA TYR A 125 -17.25 28.72 -59.83
C TYR A 125 -18.36 29.70 -60.23
N ASN A 126 -18.25 30.94 -59.74
CA ASN A 126 -18.62 32.18 -60.41
C ASN A 126 -17.83 33.30 -59.75
#